data_AF-A0A3B0M0T5-F1
#
_entry.id   AF-A0A3B0M0T5-F1
#
_cell.length_a   1.000
_cell.length_b   1.000
_cell.length_c   1.000
_cell.angle_alpha   90.00
_cell.angle_beta   90.00
_cell.angle_gamma   90.00
#
_symmetry.space_group_name_H-M   'P 1'
#
loop_
_entity.id
_entity.type
_entity.pdbx_description
1 polymer ?
#
loop_
_entity_poly.entity_id
_entity_poly.type
_entity_poly.pdbx_seq_one_letter_code
_entity_poly.pdbx_strand_id
1 'polypeptide(L)'
;MEKRDGVEDHSHIPHRLQTTMSPAQEAVAVFLLKTLFLPLDDLLAVVREFLNPVASRSGLNRCLRRHGVGNVREMKQEAPKLKHKAFKNYEPGYLHVDVKYLPQMPN
;
A
#
# COMPACT_ATOMS: atom_id res chain seq x y z
N MET A 1 6.35 -41.65 15.35
CA MET A 1 7.40 -41.20 16.28
C MET A 1 8.50 -40.60 15.41
N GLU A 2 8.49 -39.28 15.24
CA GLU A 2 9.41 -38.56 14.35
C GLU A 2 10.80 -38.50 15.00
N LYS A 3 11.86 -38.82 14.25
CA LYS A 3 13.25 -38.81 14.75
C LYS A 3 13.72 -37.35 14.80
N ARG A 4 14.36 -36.95 15.91
CA ARG A 4 14.97 -35.61 16.06
C ARG A 4 16.30 -35.58 15.32
N ASP A 5 16.50 -34.57 14.47
CA ASP A 5 17.71 -34.37 13.67
C ASP A 5 18.89 -33.73 14.45
N GLY A 6 18.65 -33.22 15.67
CA GLY A 6 19.69 -32.56 16.46
C GLY A 6 19.29 -32.30 17.92
N VAL A 7 20.28 -31.83 18.71
CA VAL A 7 20.14 -31.45 20.14
C VAL A 7 19.96 -29.93 20.31
N GLU A 8 20.21 -29.16 19.24
CA GLU A 8 20.13 -27.71 19.25
C GLU A 8 18.68 -27.22 19.31
N ASP A 9 18.47 -26.10 20.00
CA ASP A 9 17.15 -25.46 20.06
C ASP A 9 16.85 -24.77 18.72
N HIS A 10 15.90 -25.33 17.98
CA HIS A 10 15.43 -24.75 16.74
C HIS A 10 14.48 -23.58 17.02
N SER A 11 14.41 -22.65 16.07
CA SER A 11 13.46 -21.55 16.15
C SER A 11 12.03 -22.07 16.35
N HIS A 12 11.33 -21.55 17.36
CA HIS A 12 9.91 -21.83 17.60
C HIS A 12 8.98 -21.26 16.51
N ILE A 13 9.53 -20.61 15.50
CA ILE A 13 8.76 -20.07 14.38
C ILE A 13 8.25 -21.24 13.54
N PRO A 14 6.93 -21.36 13.32
CA PRO A 14 6.38 -22.43 12.51
C PRO A 14 6.93 -22.36 11.08
N HIS A 15 7.49 -23.47 10.61
CA HIS A 15 8.02 -23.60 9.24
C HIS A 15 6.92 -23.44 8.18
N ARG A 16 5.65 -23.73 8.52
CA ARG A 16 4.48 -23.54 7.67
C ARG A 16 3.41 -22.77 8.40
N LEU A 17 3.08 -21.59 7.88
CA LEU A 17 1.99 -20.77 8.39
C LEU A 17 0.65 -21.29 7.89
N GLN A 18 -0.34 -21.34 8.78
CA GLN A 18 -1.71 -21.69 8.43
C GLN A 18 -2.41 -20.45 7.85
N THR A 19 -2.27 -20.25 6.54
CA THR A 19 -2.89 -19.16 5.78
C THR A 19 -3.90 -19.72 4.79
N THR A 20 -5.03 -19.01 4.59
CA THR A 20 -5.98 -19.37 3.54
C THR A 20 -5.49 -18.95 2.16
N MET A 21 -4.60 -17.95 2.09
CA MET A 21 -3.99 -17.48 0.83
C MET A 21 -2.75 -18.30 0.50
N SER A 22 -2.65 -18.75 -0.75
CA SER A 22 -1.45 -19.37 -1.30
C SER A 22 -0.33 -18.32 -1.47
N PRO A 23 0.95 -18.74 -1.55
CA PRO A 23 2.05 -17.81 -1.79
C PRO A 23 1.88 -16.94 -3.04
N ALA A 24 1.29 -17.50 -4.10
CA ALA A 24 0.99 -16.76 -5.32
C ALA A 24 -0.09 -15.69 -5.10
N GLN A 25 -1.17 -16.00 -4.39
CA GLN A 25 -2.21 -15.02 -4.04
C GLN A 25 -1.66 -13.90 -3.14
N GLU A 26 -0.79 -14.24 -2.18
CA GLU A 26 -0.11 -13.24 -1.35
C GLU A 26 0.72 -12.28 -2.20
N ALA A 27 1.49 -12.80 -3.17
CA ALA A 27 2.30 -11.98 -4.07
C ALA A 27 1.44 -11.01 -4.89
N VAL A 28 0.28 -11.46 -5.42
CA VAL A 28 -0.64 -10.58 -6.14
C VAL A 28 -1.23 -9.52 -5.21
N ALA A 29 -1.66 -9.88 -4.00
CA ALA A 29 -2.20 -8.92 -3.04
C ALA A 29 -1.17 -7.83 -2.65
N VAL A 30 0.09 -8.23 -2.46
CA VAL A 30 1.20 -7.30 -2.17
C VAL A 30 1.49 -6.39 -3.37
N PHE A 31 1.47 -6.94 -4.58
CA PHE A 31 1.65 -6.16 -5.81
C PHE A 31 0.53 -5.11 -5.95
N LEU A 32 -0.73 -5.52 -5.81
CA LEU A 32 -1.87 -4.60 -5.87
C LEU A 32 -1.74 -3.45 -4.86
N LEU A 33 -1.32 -3.74 -3.63
CA LEU A 33 -1.11 -2.69 -2.63
C LEU A 33 0.00 -1.72 -3.03
N LYS A 34 1.13 -2.23 -3.54
CA LYS A 34 2.28 -1.41 -3.99
C LYS A 34 1.93 -0.52 -5.18
N THR A 35 1.05 -0.96 -6.06
CA THR A 35 0.69 -0.24 -7.27
C THR A 35 -0.45 0.75 -7.04
N LEU A 36 -1.47 0.34 -6.28
CA LEU A 36 -2.72 1.08 -6.16
C LEU A 36 -2.84 1.86 -4.85
N PHE A 37 -2.01 1.57 -3.84
CA PHE A 37 -2.04 2.22 -2.52
C PHE A 37 -3.43 2.22 -1.86
N LEU A 38 -4.19 1.15 -2.07
CA LEU A 38 -5.55 1.01 -1.54
C LEU A 38 -5.54 0.94 -0.01
N PRO A 39 -6.56 1.49 0.67
CA PRO A 39 -6.87 1.15 2.04
C PRO A 39 -7.03 -0.36 2.23
N LEU A 40 -6.79 -0.84 3.45
CA LEU A 40 -6.84 -2.28 3.76
C LEU A 40 -8.17 -2.93 3.39
N ASP A 41 -9.29 -2.25 3.64
CA ASP A 41 -10.63 -2.78 3.42
C ASP A 41 -11.01 -2.82 1.93
N ASP A 42 -10.55 -1.84 1.15
CA ASP A 42 -10.74 -1.83 -0.31
C ASP A 42 -9.89 -2.93 -0.96
N LEU A 43 -8.65 -3.11 -0.51
CA LEU A 43 -7.82 -4.23 -0.95
C LEU A 43 -8.46 -5.58 -0.57
N LEU A 44 -9.07 -5.69 0.61
CA LEU A 44 -9.76 -6.90 1.04
C LEU A 44 -10.93 -7.24 0.11
N ALA A 45 -11.69 -6.25 -0.35
CA ALA A 45 -12.76 -6.46 -1.32
C ALA A 45 -12.22 -7.06 -2.63
N VAL A 46 -11.15 -6.46 -3.19
CA VAL A 46 -10.49 -6.95 -4.41
C VAL A 46 -9.93 -8.37 -4.22
N VAL A 47 -9.26 -8.64 -3.10
CA VAL A 47 -8.70 -9.95 -2.79
C VAL A 47 -9.82 -11.00 -2.69
N ARG A 48 -10.96 -10.68 -2.07
CA ARG A 48 -12.09 -11.60 -1.95
C ARG A 48 -12.72 -11.93 -3.29
N GLU A 49 -12.89 -10.90 -4.12
CA GLU A 49 -13.52 -11.04 -5.43
C GLU A 49 -12.66 -11.87 -6.40
N PHE A 50 -11.35 -11.60 -6.46
CA PHE A 50 -10.51 -12.11 -7.54
C PHE A 50 -9.49 -13.18 -7.13
N LEU A 51 -9.16 -13.30 -5.84
CA LEU A 51 -8.08 -14.19 -5.39
C LEU A 51 -8.57 -15.26 -4.42
N ASN A 52 -9.21 -14.87 -3.33
CA ASN A 52 -9.57 -15.75 -2.24
C ASN A 52 -10.85 -15.28 -1.52
N PRO A 53 -12.00 -15.91 -1.77
CA PRO A 53 -13.29 -15.48 -1.21
C PRO A 53 -13.35 -15.61 0.31
N VAL A 54 -12.56 -16.51 0.91
CA VAL A 54 -12.50 -16.72 2.36
C VAL A 54 -11.39 -15.92 3.05
N ALA A 55 -10.75 -14.97 2.34
CA ALA A 55 -9.77 -14.09 2.93
C ALA A 55 -10.38 -13.30 4.10
N SER A 56 -9.67 -13.29 5.23
CA SER A 56 -10.03 -12.49 6.40
C SER A 56 -9.21 -11.20 6.43
N ARG A 57 -9.80 -10.15 7.02
CA ARG A 57 -9.12 -8.86 7.20
C ARG A 57 -7.79 -9.00 7.97
N SER A 58 -7.79 -9.80 9.04
CA SER A 58 -6.60 -10.05 9.85
C SER A 58 -5.58 -10.95 9.14
N GLY A 59 -6.03 -11.90 8.31
CA GLY A 59 -5.15 -12.71 7.46
C GLY A 59 -4.43 -11.85 6.42
N LEU A 60 -5.16 -10.96 5.75
CA LEU A 60 -4.59 -10.01 4.80
C LEU A 60 -3.61 -9.05 5.48
N ASN A 61 -3.98 -8.46 6.62
CA ASN A 61 -3.07 -7.58 7.36
C ASN A 61 -1.77 -8.31 7.78
N ARG A 62 -1.85 -9.54 8.28
CA ARG A 62 -0.66 -10.35 8.63
C ARG A 62 0.19 -10.68 7.41
N CYS A 63 -0.43 -10.96 6.26
CA CYS A 63 0.27 -11.10 4.99
C CYS A 63 1.06 -9.83 4.67
N LEU A 64 0.41 -8.65 4.63
CA LEU A 64 1.07 -7.39 4.30
C LEU A 64 2.22 -7.04 5.25
N ARG A 65 2.05 -7.25 6.56
CA ARG A 65 3.11 -6.99 7.55
C ARG A 65 4.32 -7.91 7.36
N ARG A 66 4.10 -9.19 7.08
CA ARG A 66 5.17 -10.16 6.79
C ARG A 66 5.93 -9.82 5.49
N HIS A 67 5.26 -9.18 4.53
CA HIS A 67 5.86 -8.68 3.29
C HIS A 67 6.39 -7.24 3.39
N GLY A 68 6.40 -6.64 4.59
CA GLY A 68 6.95 -5.30 4.82
C GLY A 68 6.12 -4.14 4.26
N VAL A 69 4.87 -4.37 3.83
CA VAL A 69 3.99 -3.37 3.20
C VAL A 69 2.79 -3.03 4.08
N GLY A 70 2.90 -3.19 5.39
CA GLY A 70 1.81 -2.93 6.34
C GLY A 70 1.42 -1.46 6.47
N ASN A 71 2.27 -0.51 6.06
CA ASN A 71 2.01 0.92 6.16
C ASN A 71 1.96 1.59 4.78
N VAL A 72 0.76 1.75 4.25
CA VAL A 72 0.51 2.39 2.94
C VAL A 72 1.03 3.83 2.88
N ARG A 73 1.05 4.54 4.02
CA ARG A 73 1.52 5.94 4.08
C ARG A 73 3.02 6.06 3.86
N GLU A 74 3.79 5.11 4.38
CA GLU A 74 5.26 5.07 4.17
C GLU A 74 5.60 4.71 2.72
N MET A 75 4.69 4.05 2.00
CA MET A 75 4.90 3.64 0.61
C MET A 75 4.57 4.74 -0.40
N LYS A 76 3.70 5.69 -0.05
CA LYS A 76 3.50 6.88 -0.87
C LYS A 76 4.76 7.72 -0.77
N GLN A 77 5.58 7.70 -1.83
CA GLN A 77 6.61 8.71 -2.01
C GLN A 77 5.91 10.07 -1.88
N GLU A 78 6.42 10.94 -1.00
CA GLU A 78 5.95 12.32 -0.96
C GLU A 78 6.08 12.86 -2.37
N ALA A 79 4.95 13.17 -3.01
CA ALA A 79 4.98 13.93 -4.26
C ALA A 79 5.88 15.14 -3.99
N PRO A 80 6.85 15.44 -4.89
CA PRO A 80 7.77 16.53 -4.64
C PRO A 80 6.94 17.75 -4.29
N LYS A 81 7.09 18.25 -3.05
CA LYS A 81 6.36 19.42 -2.57
C LYS A 81 6.59 20.47 -3.64
N LEU A 82 5.50 20.89 -4.32
CA LEU A 82 5.60 21.92 -5.33
C LEU A 82 6.33 23.07 -4.64
N LYS A 83 7.53 23.41 -5.12
CA LYS A 83 8.24 24.58 -4.62
C LYS A 83 7.35 25.76 -5.01
N HIS A 84 6.53 26.21 -4.08
CA HIS A 84 5.74 27.42 -4.28
C HIS A 84 6.77 28.53 -4.53
N LYS A 85 6.80 29.00 -5.78
CA LYS A 85 7.67 30.10 -6.14
C LYS A 85 7.15 31.32 -5.37
N ALA A 86 8.03 31.99 -4.63
CA ALA A 86 7.68 33.26 -4.03
C ALA A 86 7.19 34.22 -5.13
N PHE A 87 6.22 35.07 -4.79
CA PHE A 87 5.79 36.13 -5.68
C PHE A 87 7.00 37.00 -6.07
N LYS A 88 6.99 37.49 -7.31
CA LYS A 88 7.99 38.48 -7.72
C LYS A 88 7.82 39.73 -6.85
N ASN A 89 8.93 40.32 -6.43
CA ASN A 89 8.92 41.59 -5.72
C ASN A 89 8.63 42.69 -6.75
N TYR A 90 7.38 43.16 -6.81
CA TYR A 90 6.99 44.27 -7.68
C TYR A 90 7.04 45.57 -6.88
N GLU A 91 7.42 46.66 -7.54
CA GLU A 91 7.33 48.00 -6.97
C GLU A 91 5.87 48.34 -6.58
N PRO A 92 5.64 49.25 -5.61
CA PRO A 92 4.31 49.73 -5.30
C PRO A 92 3.59 50.27 -6.56
N GLY A 93 2.38 49.77 -6.85
CA GLY A 93 1.59 50.15 -8.04
C GLY A 93 1.29 49.00 -9.00
N TYR A 94 1.89 47.82 -8.82
CA TYR A 94 1.58 46.62 -9.59
C TYR A 94 0.63 45.69 -8.84
N LEU A 95 -0.43 45.21 -9.51
CA LEU A 95 -1.36 44.21 -8.99
C LEU A 95 -1.13 42.87 -9.71
N HIS A 96 -0.86 41.82 -8.95
CA HIS A 96 -0.76 40.47 -9.49
C HIS A 96 -2.11 39.75 -9.37
N VAL A 97 -2.63 39.23 -10.48
CA VAL A 97 -3.87 38.44 -10.53
C VAL A 97 -3.56 37.10 -11.18
N ASP A 98 -3.73 36.01 -10.43
CA ASP A 98 -3.65 34.64 -10.96
C ASP A 98 -5.06 34.20 -11.37
N VAL A 99 -5.29 34.06 -12.68
CA VAL A 99 -6.57 33.59 -13.22
C VAL A 99 -6.46 32.11 -13.53
N LYS A 100 -7.08 31.27 -12.70
CA LYS A 100 -7.30 29.86 -13.00
C LYS A 100 -8.56 29.71 -13.85
N TYR A 101 -8.40 29.43 -15.13
CA TYR A 101 -9.54 29.08 -15.98
C TYR A 101 -10.10 27.71 -15.58
N LEU A 102 -11.43 27.64 -15.39
CA LEU A 102 -12.13 26.36 -15.34
C LEU A 102 -12.05 25.71 -16.74
N PRO A 103 -11.76 24.41 -16.86
CA PRO A 103 -11.84 23.73 -18.16
C PRO A 103 -13.27 23.83 -18.70
N GLN A 104 -13.41 24.07 -20.00
CA GLN A 104 -14.72 24.07 -20.64
C GLN A 104 -15.34 22.67 -20.51
N MET A 105 -16.56 22.61 -19.99
CA MET A 105 -17.34 21.36 -19.96
C MET A 105 -17.71 20.97 -21.39
N PRO A 106 -17.62 19.68 -21.75
CA PRO A 106 -18.13 19.20 -23.03
C PRO A 106 -19.66 19.38 -23.08
N ASN A 107 -20.17 19.80 -24.24
CA ASN A 107 -21.61 19.91 -24.52
C ASN A 107 -22.31 18.55 -24.50
#